data_AF-A0A838Y6A0-F1
#
_entry.id   AF-A0A838Y6A0-F1
#
_cell.length_a   1.000
_cell.length_b   1.000
_cell.length_c   1.000
_cell.angle_alpha   90.00
_cell.angle_beta   90.00
_cell.angle_gamma   90.00
#
_symmetry.space_group_name_H-M   'P 1'
#
loop_
_entity.id
_entity.type
_entity.pdbx_description
1 polymer ?
#
loop_
_entity_poly.entity_id
_entity_poly.type
_entity_poly.pdbx_seq_one_letter_code
_entity_poly.pdbx_strand_id
1 'polypeptide(L)'
;MNLARSIVAFLLIPFCVLIHFVLATQYEIYEFRPIWAIIIISACLIVLFRLLLRTKVFKKSIFLINLISWVFVVGIIWWSQILTSYETFNKADLLISKSDLGENKLLTDLGNEILVSSLIKNKPFTLFVFYRGHW
;
A
#
# COMPACT_ATOMS: atom_id res chain seq x y z
N MET A 1 -24.60 22.72 10.42
CA MET A 1 -23.62 22.67 9.31
C MET A 1 -22.24 22.13 9.72
N ASN A 2 -21.71 22.48 10.90
CA ASN A 2 -20.38 21.99 11.34
C ASN A 2 -20.30 20.46 11.48
N LEU A 3 -21.34 19.80 12.01
CA LEU A 3 -21.38 18.35 12.13
C LEU A 3 -21.30 17.64 10.77
N ALA A 4 -22.10 18.07 9.79
CA ALA A 4 -22.07 17.52 8.43
C ALA A 4 -20.68 17.68 7.79
N ARG A 5 -20.02 18.82 7.98
CA ARG A 5 -18.64 19.04 7.51
C ARG A 5 -17.65 18.08 8.18
N SER A 6 -17.79 17.82 9.48
CA SER A 6 -16.97 16.83 10.18
C SER A 6 -17.18 15.42 9.63
N ILE A 7 -18.43 15.04 9.35
CA ILE A 7 -18.75 13.72 8.77
C ILE A 7 -18.15 13.58 7.37
N VAL A 8 -18.28 14.60 6.52
CA VAL A 8 -17.69 14.59 5.17
C VAL A 8 -16.17 14.46 5.24
N ALA A 9 -15.50 15.27 6.08
CA ALA A 9 -14.05 15.19 6.25
C ALA A 9 -13.60 13.82 6.79
N PHE A 10 -14.39 13.21 7.68
CA PHE A 10 -14.13 11.86 8.19
C PHE A 10 -14.25 10.79 7.10
N LEU A 11 -15.30 10.84 6.28
CA LEU A 11 -15.53 9.84 5.22
C LEU A 11 -14.52 9.94 4.07
N LEU A 12 -13.97 11.14 3.82
CA LEU A 12 -12.95 11.33 2.79
C LEU A 12 -11.64 10.59 3.08
N ILE A 13 -11.30 10.37 4.35
CA ILE A 13 -10.07 9.65 4.75
C ILE A 13 -10.06 8.20 4.21
N PRO A 14 -11.01 7.32 4.58
CA PRO A 14 -11.03 5.95 4.07
C PRO A 14 -11.32 5.89 2.57
N PHE A 15 -12.10 6.83 2.02
CA PHE A 15 -12.38 6.88 0.58
C PHE A 15 -11.12 7.17 -0.25
N CYS A 16 -10.25 8.05 0.24
CA CYS A 16 -8.97 8.33 -0.38
C CYS A 16 -8.08 7.08 -0.44
N VAL A 17 -8.05 6.30 0.64
CA VAL A 17 -7.30 5.04 0.71
C VAL A 17 -7.90 3.99 -0.21
N LEU A 18 -9.23 3.89 -0.28
CA LEU A 18 -9.92 2.99 -1.20
C LEU A 18 -9.56 3.31 -2.66
N ILE A 19 -9.57 4.59 -3.05
CA ILE A 19 -9.17 5.01 -4.41
C ILE A 19 -7.72 4.61 -4.67
N HIS A 20 -6.81 4.89 -3.74
CA HIS A 20 -5.42 4.50 -3.89
C HIS A 20 -5.27 2.98 -4.08
N PHE A 21 -5.99 2.19 -3.29
CA PHE A 21 -6.01 0.74 -3.41
C PHE A 21 -6.56 0.27 -4.76
N VAL A 22 -7.64 0.86 -5.27
CA VAL A 22 -8.21 0.53 -6.59
C VAL A 22 -7.24 0.90 -7.72
N LEU A 23 -6.59 2.06 -7.65
CA LEU A 23 -5.59 2.47 -8.65
C LEU A 23 -4.39 1.52 -8.67
N ALA A 24 -3.93 1.10 -7.49
CA ALA A 24 -2.80 0.17 -7.38
C ALA A 24 -3.16 -1.25 -7.84
N THR A 25 -4.40 -1.71 -7.61
CA THR A 25 -4.81 -3.11 -7.88
C THR A 25 -5.41 -3.33 -9.26
N GLN A 26 -6.22 -2.41 -9.78
CA GLN A 26 -6.92 -2.56 -11.06
C GLN A 26 -6.19 -1.92 -12.23
N TYR A 27 -5.42 -0.86 -11.96
CA TYR A 27 -4.78 -0.05 -13.00
C TYR A 27 -3.25 -0.12 -12.97
N GLU A 28 -2.67 -0.91 -12.05
CA GLU A 28 -1.22 -1.06 -11.86
C GLU A 28 -0.48 0.29 -11.69
N ILE A 29 -1.17 1.32 -11.20
CA ILE A 29 -0.58 2.63 -10.92
C ILE A 29 0.11 2.55 -9.56
N TYR A 30 1.36 2.10 -9.58
CA TYR A 30 2.19 1.98 -8.39
C TYR A 30 2.93 3.28 -8.11
N GLU A 31 2.46 4.01 -7.11
CA GLU A 31 3.22 5.13 -6.54
C GLU A 31 4.04 4.63 -5.36
N PHE A 32 5.35 4.89 -5.39
CA PHE A 32 6.25 4.56 -4.26
C PHE A 32 5.78 5.22 -2.95
N ARG A 33 5.17 6.41 -3.04
CA ARG A 33 4.50 7.10 -1.94
C ARG A 33 3.27 7.83 -2.48
N PRO A 34 2.06 7.61 -1.95
CA PRO A 34 0.85 8.27 -2.43
C PRO A 34 0.77 9.72 -1.92
N ILE A 35 1.55 10.61 -2.54
CA ILE A 35 1.68 12.02 -2.13
C ILE A 35 0.31 12.72 -2.14
N TRP A 36 -0.49 12.47 -3.17
CA TRP A 36 -1.83 13.05 -3.29
C TRP A 36 -2.74 12.61 -2.13
N ALA A 37 -2.68 11.34 -1.73
CA ALA A 37 -3.48 10.82 -0.63
C ALA A 37 -3.06 11.44 0.71
N ILE A 38 -1.75 11.61 0.93
CA ILE A 38 -1.19 12.29 2.10
C ILE A 38 -1.69 13.73 2.19
N ILE A 39 -1.73 14.47 1.07
CA ILE A 39 -2.23 15.85 1.01
C ILE A 39 -3.72 15.91 1.39
N ILE A 40 -4.55 15.02 0.82
CA ILE A 40 -5.99 14.97 1.10
C ILE A 40 -6.26 14.63 2.57
N ILE A 41 -5.59 13.61 3.10
CA ILE A 41 -5.73 13.20 4.51
C ILE A 41 -5.31 14.36 5.44
N SER A 42 -4.21 15.04 5.14
CA SER A 42 -3.73 16.19 5.92
C SER A 42 -4.75 17.33 5.92
N ALA A 43 -5.35 17.64 4.76
CA ALA A 43 -6.40 18.65 4.66
C ALA A 43 -7.64 18.28 5.50
N CYS A 44 -8.05 17.01 5.48
CA CYS A 44 -9.16 16.51 6.30
C CYS A 44 -8.88 16.67 7.80
N LEU A 45 -7.67 16.32 8.25
CA LEU A 45 -7.26 16.48 9.64
C LEU A 45 -7.28 17.95 10.09
N ILE A 46 -6.79 18.88 9.25
CA ILE A 46 -6.83 20.32 9.54
C ILE A 46 -8.27 20.80 9.70
N VAL A 47 -9.17 20.38 8.80
CA VAL A 47 -10.60 20.73 8.87
C VAL A 47 -11.22 20.20 10.15
N LEU A 48 -10.98 18.93 10.49
CA LEU A 48 -11.50 18.30 11.70
C LEU A 48 -10.97 18.98 12.97
N PHE A 49 -9.69 19.31 13.02
CA PHE A 49 -9.07 20.03 14.14
C PHE A 49 -9.67 21.44 14.30
N ARG A 50 -9.83 22.17 13.20
CA ARG A 50 -10.46 23.50 13.23
C ARG A 50 -11.91 23.43 13.70
N LEU A 51 -12.67 22.40 13.29
CA LEU A 51 -14.05 22.19 13.71
C LEU A 51 -14.15 21.81 15.19
N LEU A 52 -13.16 21.06 15.71
CA LEU A 52 -13.07 20.73 17.13
C LEU A 52 -12.93 21.97 18.01
N LEU A 53 -12.10 22.93 17.59
CA LEU A 53 -11.86 24.16 18.35
C LEU A 53 -13.03 25.15 18.27
N ARG A 54 -13.67 25.27 17.10
CA ARG A 54 -14.71 26.30 16.87
C ARG A 54 -16.11 25.89 17.31
N THR A 55 -16.42 24.60 17.41
CA THR A 55 -17.81 24.18 17.59
C THR A 55 -18.18 24.02 19.06
N LYS A 56 -19.19 24.77 19.51
CA LYS A 56 -19.76 24.65 20.87
C LYS A 56 -20.91 23.61 20.95
N VAL A 57 -21.62 23.37 19.85
CA VAL A 57 -22.75 22.43 19.75
C VAL A 57 -22.26 21.09 19.18
N PHE A 58 -22.75 19.95 19.68
CA PHE A 58 -22.27 18.60 19.30
C PHE A 58 -20.76 18.36 19.52
N LYS A 59 -20.15 19.08 20.48
CA LYS A 59 -18.71 19.01 20.76
C LYS A 59 -18.23 17.58 21.05
N LYS A 60 -19.02 16.79 21.79
CA LYS A 60 -18.72 15.37 22.08
C LYS A 60 -18.62 14.52 20.81
N SER A 61 -19.58 14.67 19.90
CA SER A 61 -19.60 13.93 18.63
C SER A 61 -18.43 14.33 17.73
N ILE A 62 -18.12 15.63 17.63
CA ILE A 62 -16.99 16.12 16.83
C ILE A 62 -15.66 15.64 17.42
N PHE A 63 -15.54 15.62 18.76
CA PHE A 63 -14.38 15.06 19.43
C PHE A 63 -14.19 13.57 19.13
N LEU A 64 -15.27 12.78 19.20
CA LEU A 64 -15.23 11.36 18.87
C LEU A 64 -14.82 11.13 17.41
N ILE A 65 -15.40 11.89 16.46
CA ILE A 65 -15.02 11.82 15.04
C ILE A 65 -13.53 12.12 14.86
N ASN A 66 -13.02 13.16 15.53
CA ASN A 66 -11.62 13.56 15.44
C ASN A 66 -10.70 12.44 15.98
N LEU A 67 -11.04 11.86 17.13
CA LEU A 67 -10.31 10.75 17.74
C LEU A 67 -10.26 9.53 16.80
N ILE A 68 -11.42 9.11 16.27
CA ILE A 68 -11.49 7.98 15.34
C ILE A 68 -10.69 8.27 14.07
N SER A 69 -10.76 9.50 13.55
CA SER A 69 -9.99 9.91 12.37
C SER A 69 -8.49 9.74 12.58
N TRP A 70 -7.96 10.18 13.73
CA TRP A 70 -6.55 10.01 14.06
C TRP A 70 -6.14 8.54 14.15
N VAL A 71 -6.95 7.71 14.81
CA VAL A 71 -6.71 6.26 14.87
C VAL A 71 -6.66 5.65 13.46
N PHE A 72 -7.60 6.04 12.58
CA PHE A 72 -7.60 5.62 11.18
C PHE A 72 -6.32 6.04 10.45
N VAL A 73 -5.91 7.31 10.57
CA VAL A 73 -4.70 7.79 9.89
C VAL A 73 -3.45 7.06 10.38
N VAL A 74 -3.32 6.85 11.70
CA VAL A 74 -2.20 6.06 12.24
C VAL A 74 -2.23 4.64 11.71
N GLY A 75 -3.40 4.00 11.65
CA GLY A 75 -3.56 2.67 11.06
C GLY A 75 -3.17 2.62 9.58
N ILE A 76 -3.57 3.63 8.80
CA ILE A 76 -3.22 3.74 7.37
C ILE A 76 -1.71 3.93 7.19
N ILE A 77 -1.08 4.82 7.96
CA ILE A 77 0.36 5.05 7.90
C ILE A 77 1.10 3.77 8.28
N TRP A 78 0.71 3.12 9.38
CA TRP A 78 1.29 1.86 9.83
C TRP A 78 1.17 0.77 8.76
N TRP A 79 -0.01 0.58 8.18
CA TRP A 79 -0.22 -0.35 7.06
C TRP A 79 0.71 -0.02 5.88
N SER A 80 0.76 1.26 5.48
CA SER A 80 1.53 1.71 4.31
C SER A 80 3.04 1.64 4.47
N GLN A 81 3.55 1.75 5.70
CA GLN A 81 4.99 1.87 5.98
C GLN A 81 5.62 0.61 6.57
N ILE A 82 4.84 -0.30 7.17
CA ILE A 82 5.37 -1.47 7.88
C ILE A 82 4.87 -2.77 7.27
N LEU A 83 3.60 -2.82 6.87
CA LEU A 83 2.97 -4.06 6.39
C LEU A 83 3.13 -4.26 4.88
N THR A 84 3.21 -3.15 4.13
CA THR A 84 3.37 -3.15 2.66
C THR A 84 4.76 -2.75 2.20
N SER A 85 5.63 -2.31 3.11
CA SER A 85 7.04 -2.08 2.81
C SER A 85 7.78 -3.42 2.73
N TYR A 86 7.74 -4.04 1.56
CA TYR A 86 8.68 -5.13 1.27
C TYR A 86 10.10 -4.57 1.34
N GLU A 87 11.03 -5.35 1.90
CA GLU A 87 12.45 -5.03 1.79
C GLU A 87 12.77 -4.74 0.31
N THR A 88 13.36 -3.57 0.08
CA THR A 88 13.90 -3.22 -1.23
C THR A 88 14.92 -4.30 -1.57
N PHE A 89 14.71 -4.99 -2.70
CA PHE A 89 15.60 -6.04 -3.18
C PHE A 89 17.04 -5.53 -3.15
N ASN A 90 17.88 -6.11 -2.30
CA ASN A 90 19.26 -5.67 -2.18
C ASN A 90 19.99 -6.12 -3.44
N LYS A 91 20.60 -5.19 -4.20
CA LYS A 91 21.39 -5.55 -5.39
C LYS A 91 22.54 -6.51 -5.07
N ALA A 92 22.98 -6.56 -3.81
CA ALA A 92 23.95 -7.55 -3.33
C ALA A 92 23.41 -9.00 -3.41
N ASP A 93 22.09 -9.21 -3.25
CA ASP A 93 21.44 -10.52 -3.40
C ASP A 93 21.33 -10.96 -4.87
N LEU A 94 21.65 -10.07 -5.82
CA LEU A 94 21.72 -10.37 -7.25
C LEU A 94 23.06 -10.99 -7.65
N LEU A 95 24.04 -11.03 -6.73
CA LEU A 95 25.29 -11.79 -6.88
C LEU A 95 25.11 -13.28 -6.55
N ILE A 96 23.89 -13.82 -6.67
CA ILE A 96 23.70 -15.27 -6.72
C ILE A 96 24.43 -15.74 -7.98
N SER A 97 25.47 -16.54 -7.78
CA SER A 97 26.25 -17.08 -8.89
C SER A 97 25.31 -17.85 -9.82
N LYS A 98 25.55 -17.82 -11.13
CA LYS A 98 24.73 -18.57 -12.11
C LYS A 98 24.62 -20.07 -11.77
N SER A 99 25.57 -20.60 -11.00
CA SER A 99 25.56 -21.93 -10.39
C SER A 99 24.46 -22.09 -9.33
N ASP A 100 24.33 -21.16 -8.39
CA ASP A 100 23.38 -21.25 -7.28
C ASP A 100 21.92 -21.07 -7.74
N LEU A 101 21.68 -20.26 -8.77
CA LEU A 101 20.36 -20.11 -9.39
C LEU A 101 19.88 -21.39 -10.08
N GLY A 102 20.81 -22.23 -10.56
CA GLY A 102 20.50 -23.44 -11.32
C GLY A 102 19.94 -24.59 -10.49
N GLU A 103 20.22 -24.61 -9.19
CA GLU A 103 19.73 -25.62 -8.23
C GLU A 103 18.35 -25.29 -7.67
N ASN A 104 17.88 -24.05 -7.85
CA ASN A 104 16.54 -23.66 -7.45
C ASN A 104 15.49 -24.42 -8.27
N LYS A 105 14.43 -24.85 -7.58
CA LYS A 105 13.25 -25.46 -8.19
C LYS A 105 12.14 -24.42 -8.30
N LEU A 106 11.57 -24.27 -9.49
CA LEU A 106 10.35 -23.52 -9.74
C LEU A 106 9.17 -24.49 -9.77
N LEU A 107 8.03 -24.05 -9.25
CA LEU A 107 6.76 -24.75 -9.47
C LEU A 107 6.16 -24.26 -10.79
N THR A 108 5.74 -25.21 -11.60
CA THR A 108 4.95 -24.96 -12.81
C THR A 108 3.47 -24.75 -12.47
N ASP A 109 2.72 -24.20 -13.41
CA ASP A 109 1.27 -24.02 -13.30
C ASP A 109 0.50 -25.34 -13.06
N LEU A 110 1.13 -26.48 -13.39
CA LEU A 110 0.61 -27.83 -13.17
C LEU A 110 1.02 -28.43 -11.82
N GLY A 111 1.73 -27.67 -10.97
CA GLY A 111 2.21 -28.11 -9.65
C GLY A 111 3.49 -28.96 -9.68
N ASN A 112 4.07 -29.21 -10.86
CA ASN A 112 5.32 -29.97 -10.97
C ASN A 112 6.52 -29.07 -10.68
N GLU A 113 7.52 -29.61 -9.98
CA GLU A 113 8.81 -28.95 -9.75
C GLU A 113 9.71 -29.05 -11.01
N ILE A 114 10.25 -27.93 -11.46
CA ILE A 114 11.23 -27.85 -12.55
C ILE A 114 12.48 -27.13 -12.05
N LEU A 115 13.65 -27.71 -12.32
CA LEU A 115 14.93 -27.06 -12.06
C LEU A 115 15.14 -25.87 -13.00
N VAL A 116 15.50 -24.71 -12.44
CA VAL A 116 15.84 -23.49 -13.19
C VAL A 116 16.93 -23.76 -14.23
N SER A 117 17.93 -24.57 -13.88
CA SER A 117 19.01 -24.95 -14.81
C SER A 117 18.52 -25.67 -16.07
N SER A 118 17.44 -26.43 -15.99
CA SER A 118 16.85 -27.12 -17.16
C SER A 118 16.18 -26.14 -18.13
N LEU A 119 15.53 -25.10 -17.60
CA LEU A 119 14.92 -24.03 -18.39
C LEU A 119 15.98 -23.14 -19.06
N ILE A 120 17.07 -22.85 -18.36
CA ILE A 120 18.19 -22.07 -18.91
C ILE A 120 18.94 -22.85 -20.00
N LYS A 121 19.18 -24.15 -19.81
CA LYS A 121 19.95 -24.97 -20.77
C LYS A 121 19.18 -25.22 -22.08
N ASN A 122 17.85 -25.31 -22.02
CA ASN A 122 17.02 -25.66 -23.17
C ASN A 122 16.61 -24.45 -24.03
N LYS A 123 17.04 -23.23 -23.68
CA LYS A 123 16.71 -22.00 -24.42
C LYS A 123 17.97 -21.17 -24.64
N PRO A 124 18.14 -20.55 -25.82
CA PRO A 124 19.29 -19.68 -26.08
C PRO A 124 19.29 -18.43 -25.19
N PHE A 125 18.10 -17.98 -24.78
CA PHE A 125 17.89 -16.88 -23.84
C PHE A 125 16.70 -17.20 -22.94
N THR A 126 16.83 -16.88 -21.64
CA THR A 126 15.76 -17.04 -20.65
C THR A 126 15.61 -15.74 -19.87
N LEU A 127 14.43 -15.13 -19.96
CA LEU A 127 14.06 -13.95 -19.17
C LEU A 127 13.26 -14.41 -17.95
N PHE A 128 13.76 -14.12 -16.75
CA PHE A 128 12.98 -14.29 -15.53
C PHE A 128 12.25 -12.98 -15.23
N VAL A 129 10.92 -13.01 -15.34
CA VAL A 129 10.06 -11.91 -14.90
C VAL A 129 9.54 -12.27 -13.52
N PHE A 130 10.09 -11.61 -12.51
CA PHE A 130 9.59 -11.73 -11.15
C PHE A 130 8.45 -10.74 -10.98
N TYR A 131 7.23 -11.22 -11.16
CA TYR A 131 6.06 -10.46 -10.74
C TYR A 131 6.05 -10.40 -9.22
N ARG A 132 6.16 -9.20 -8.65
CA ARG A 132 5.79 -8.98 -7.25
C ARG A 132 4.26 -8.97 -7.20
N GLY A 133 3.66 -10.16 -7.17
CA GLY A 133 2.23 -10.31 -7.00
C GLY A 133 1.81 -9.75 -5.64
N HIS A 134 0.92 -8.75 -5.66
CA HIS A 134 -0.12 -8.73 -4.64
C HIS A 134 -1.12 -9.81 -5.04
N TRP A 135 -1.04 -10.95 -4.36
CA TRP A 135 -1.90 -12.14 -4.46
C TRP A 135 -1.73 -12.96 -5.74
#